data_AF-A0A2R7Z2P3-F1
#
_entry.id   AF-A0A2R7Z2P3-F1
#
_cell.length_a   1.000
_cell.length_b   1.000
_cell.length_c   1.000
_cell.angle_alpha   90.00
_cell.angle_beta   90.00
_cell.angle_gamma   90.00
#
_symmetry.space_group_name_H-M   'P 1'
#
loop_
_entity.id
_entity.type
_entity.pdbx_description
1 polymer ?
#
loop_
_entity_poly.entity_id
_entity_poly.type
_entity_poly.pdbx_seq_one_letter_code
_entity_poly.pdbx_strand_id
1 'polypeptide(L)'
;MTSATTALADLHRALDAPHESGGVATGNWRWTVRQRMTSVRDVLMRESEHPDDAWLSARRGSALRERRALLARIGELGPEVLENPDLDGVRTQGLRLLTDINHHLQRLHDLAYDDVELELGGSE
;
A
#
# COMPACT_ATOMS: atom_id res chain seq x y z
N MET A 1 -11.56 -9.31 8.40
CA MET A 1 -10.30 -8.56 8.18
C MET A 1 -10.08 -8.46 6.69
N THR A 2 -9.71 -7.28 6.16
CA THR A 2 -9.49 -7.08 4.71
C THR A 2 -8.11 -7.56 4.32
N SER A 3 -8.01 -8.37 3.25
CA SER A 3 -6.72 -8.80 2.71
C SER A 3 -6.00 -7.62 2.02
N ALA A 4 -4.69 -7.73 1.83
CA ALA A 4 -3.90 -6.75 1.09
C ALA A 4 -4.46 -6.52 -0.31
N THR A 5 -4.74 -7.60 -1.05
CA THR A 5 -5.31 -7.56 -2.40
C THR A 5 -6.65 -6.82 -2.43
N THR A 6 -7.55 -7.10 -1.50
CA THR A 6 -8.85 -6.42 -1.43
C THR A 6 -8.68 -4.94 -1.11
N ALA A 7 -7.82 -4.59 -0.15
CA ALA A 7 -7.59 -3.19 0.21
C ALA A 7 -7.01 -2.38 -0.95
N LEU A 8 -6.05 -2.95 -1.70
CA LEU A 8 -5.46 -2.29 -2.87
C LEU A 8 -6.48 -2.16 -4.01
N ALA A 9 -7.25 -3.21 -4.30
CA ALA A 9 -8.27 -3.17 -5.34
C ALA A 9 -9.38 -2.16 -5.03
N ASP A 10 -9.81 -2.07 -3.76
CA ASP A 10 -10.81 -1.10 -3.34
C ASP A 10 -10.29 0.34 -3.45
N LEU A 11 -9.02 0.61 -3.10
CA LEU A 11 -8.43 1.92 -3.29
C LEU A 11 -8.27 2.28 -4.77
N HIS A 12 -7.83 1.32 -5.60
CA HIS A 12 -7.75 1.50 -7.05
C HIS A 12 -9.11 1.93 -7.62
N ARG A 13 -10.17 1.19 -7.30
CA ARG A 13 -11.53 1.48 -7.76
C ARG A 13 -12.01 2.85 -7.28
N ALA A 14 -11.68 3.24 -6.05
CA ALA A 14 -12.02 4.55 -5.53
C ALA A 14 -11.30 5.68 -6.28
N LEU A 15 -10.01 5.51 -6.59
CA LEU A 15 -9.23 6.48 -7.36
C LEU A 15 -9.75 6.65 -8.79
N ASP A 16 -10.21 5.56 -9.42
CA ASP A 16 -10.75 5.56 -10.78
C ASP A 16 -12.22 5.99 -10.90
N ALA A 17 -12.90 6.21 -9.77
CA ALA A 17 -14.26 6.69 -9.79
C ALA A 17 -14.36 8.12 -10.38
N PRO A 18 -15.44 8.45 -11.12
CA PRO A 18 -15.66 9.79 -11.64
C PRO A 18 -15.65 10.85 -10.53
N HIS A 19 -14.89 11.92 -10.73
CA HIS A 19 -14.66 12.95 -9.70
C HIS A 19 -14.89 14.39 -10.20
N GLU A 20 -15.12 14.60 -11.50
CA GLU A 20 -15.31 15.93 -12.11
C GLU A 20 -16.72 16.53 -11.91
N SER A 21 -17.65 15.79 -11.31
CA SER A 21 -19.08 16.15 -11.26
C SER A 21 -19.45 17.08 -10.09
N GLY A 22 -18.86 18.28 -10.03
CA GLY A 22 -19.24 19.32 -9.08
C GLY A 22 -19.01 18.99 -7.59
N GLY A 23 -19.44 19.90 -6.70
CA GLY A 23 -19.03 19.91 -5.29
C GLY A 23 -19.39 18.66 -4.48
N VAL A 24 -20.59 18.09 -4.67
CA VAL A 24 -21.04 16.90 -3.91
C VAL A 24 -20.34 15.63 -4.38
N ALA A 25 -20.18 15.42 -5.70
CA ALA A 25 -19.49 14.23 -6.21
C ALA A 25 -18.00 14.28 -5.85
N THR A 26 -17.38 15.46 -5.92
CA THR A 26 -16.01 15.68 -5.46
C THR A 26 -15.86 15.32 -3.98
N GLY A 27 -16.74 15.82 -3.11
CA GLY A 27 -16.70 15.51 -1.68
C GLY A 27 -16.82 14.01 -1.39
N ASN A 28 -17.73 13.32 -2.07
CA ASN A 28 -17.91 11.88 -1.94
C ASN A 28 -16.69 11.08 -2.42
N TRP A 29 -16.06 11.51 -3.52
CA TRP A 29 -14.84 10.91 -4.02
C TRP A 29 -13.71 11.04 -2.99
N ARG A 30 -13.45 12.26 -2.51
CA ARG A 30 -12.40 12.53 -1.51
C ARG A 30 -12.58 11.67 -0.25
N TRP A 31 -13.79 11.63 0.28
CA TRP A 31 -14.11 10.83 1.46
C TRP A 31 -13.88 9.34 1.23
N THR A 32 -14.36 8.82 0.10
CA THR A 32 -14.22 7.41 -0.27
C THR A 32 -12.73 7.02 -0.40
N VAL A 33 -11.94 7.82 -1.13
CA VAL A 33 -10.50 7.59 -1.29
C VAL A 33 -9.82 7.59 0.08
N ARG A 34 -10.12 8.55 0.96
CA ARG A 34 -9.53 8.60 2.31
C ARG A 34 -9.86 7.38 3.16
N GLN A 35 -11.09 6.87 3.11
CA GLN A 35 -11.45 5.64 3.80
C GLN A 35 -10.62 4.45 3.28
N ARG A 36 -10.47 4.30 1.96
CA ARG A 36 -9.70 3.20 1.37
C ARG A 36 -8.21 3.32 1.64
N MET A 37 -7.65 4.53 1.68
CA MET A 37 -6.27 4.77 2.08
C MET A 37 -5.99 4.28 3.51
N THR A 38 -6.93 4.43 4.44
CA THR A 38 -6.80 3.90 5.81
C THR A 38 -6.69 2.38 5.79
N SER A 39 -7.50 1.68 4.98
CA SER A 39 -7.41 0.22 4.85
C SER A 39 -6.04 -0.24 4.32
N VAL A 40 -5.49 0.48 3.33
CA VAL A 40 -4.14 0.19 2.80
C VAL A 40 -3.05 0.49 3.83
N ARG A 41 -3.19 1.58 4.59
CA ARG A 41 -2.29 1.89 5.71
C ARG A 41 -2.29 0.77 6.74
N ASP A 42 -3.45 0.25 7.11
CA ASP A 42 -3.58 -0.84 8.09
C ASP A 42 -2.88 -2.12 7.62
N VAL A 43 -2.97 -2.43 6.33
CA VAL A 43 -2.23 -3.57 5.72
C VAL A 43 -0.73 -3.37 5.91
N LEU A 44 -0.20 -2.20 5.56
CA LEU A 44 1.22 -1.90 5.75
C LEU A 44 1.61 -1.91 7.24
N MET A 45 0.74 -1.46 8.15
CA MET A 45 1.01 -1.47 9.59
C MET A 45 1.12 -2.89 10.18
N ARG A 46 0.35 -3.84 9.66
CA ARG A 46 0.38 -5.25 10.12
C ARG A 46 1.51 -6.09 9.53
N GLU A 47 2.12 -5.65 8.43
CA GLU A 47 3.26 -6.36 7.83
C GLU A 47 4.42 -6.59 8.83
N SER A 48 4.60 -5.71 9.83
CA SER A 48 5.60 -5.93 10.89
C SER A 48 5.24 -6.93 11.98
N GLU A 49 4.01 -7.46 11.99
CA GLU A 49 3.54 -8.37 13.05
C GLU A 49 4.01 -9.83 12.86
N HIS A 50 4.70 -10.16 11.76
CA HIS A 50 5.31 -11.48 11.54
C HIS A 50 6.78 -11.46 12.02
N PRO A 51 7.08 -11.94 13.25
CA PRO A 51 8.37 -11.74 13.90
C PRO A 51 9.38 -12.84 13.55
N ASP A 52 8.91 -13.95 12.98
CA ASP A 52 9.72 -15.15 12.75
C ASP A 52 10.59 -14.91 11.51
N ASP A 53 11.80 -14.41 11.76
CA ASP A 53 13.05 -14.96 11.22
C ASP A 53 14.18 -13.97 11.47
N ALA A 54 14.97 -14.29 12.49
CA ALA A 54 16.15 -13.54 12.94
C ALA A 54 17.32 -13.61 11.94
N TRP A 55 17.19 -14.32 10.82
CA TRP A 55 18.30 -14.68 9.93
C TRP A 55 18.59 -13.63 8.82
N LEU A 56 17.65 -12.75 8.45
CA LEU A 56 17.84 -11.79 7.32
C LEU A 56 17.98 -10.31 7.74
N SER A 57 18.90 -9.99 8.65
CA SER A 57 19.02 -8.63 9.23
C SER A 57 19.27 -7.50 8.19
N ALA A 58 20.04 -7.76 7.13
CA ALA A 58 20.36 -6.77 6.10
C ALA A 58 19.20 -6.55 5.10
N ARG A 59 18.53 -7.63 4.68
CA ARG A 59 17.40 -7.63 3.74
C ARG A 59 16.14 -7.05 4.41
N ARG A 60 15.91 -7.39 5.68
CA ARG A 60 14.85 -6.81 6.55
C ARG A 60 15.03 -5.30 6.73
N GLY A 61 16.27 -4.82 6.82
CA GLY A 61 16.57 -3.38 6.92
C GLY A 61 16.10 -2.57 5.71
N SER A 62 16.22 -3.12 4.50
CA SER A 62 15.76 -2.44 3.28
C SER A 62 14.24 -2.44 3.16
N ALA A 63 13.59 -3.58 3.39
CA ALA A 63 12.13 -3.70 3.36
C ALA A 63 11.47 -2.78 4.40
N LEU A 64 12.01 -2.72 5.62
CA LEU A 64 11.49 -1.84 6.68
C LEU A 64 11.61 -0.35 6.32
N ARG A 65 12.71 0.06 5.67
CA ARG A 65 12.88 1.44 5.19
C ARG A 65 11.90 1.77 4.08
N GLU A 66 11.75 0.87 3.11
CA GLU A 66 10.79 1.02 2.01
C GLU A 66 9.36 1.14 2.55
N ARG A 67 8.95 0.24 3.44
CA ARG A 67 7.65 0.28 4.10
C ARG A 67 7.41 1.59 4.86
N ARG A 68 8.41 2.08 5.60
CA ARG A 68 8.33 3.40 6.27
C ARG A 68 8.15 4.53 5.27
N ALA A 69 8.85 4.50 4.14
CA ALA A 69 8.69 5.49 3.07
C ALA A 69 7.28 5.43 2.45
N LEU A 70 6.73 4.23 2.22
CA LEU A 70 5.36 4.06 1.74
C LEU A 70 4.32 4.58 2.74
N LEU A 71 4.50 4.30 4.03
CA LEU A 71 3.63 4.82 5.09
C LEU A 71 3.69 6.36 5.18
N ALA A 72 4.88 6.96 5.02
CA ALA A 72 5.04 8.41 4.97
C ALA A 72 4.29 9.02 3.77
N ARG A 73 4.47 8.45 2.58
CA ARG A 73 3.78 8.87 1.35
C ARG A 73 2.26 8.75 1.43
N ILE A 74 1.73 7.70 2.07
CA ILE A 74 0.28 7.61 2.38
C ILE A 74 -0.15 8.75 3.30
N GLY A 75 0.66 9.07 4.31
CA GLY A 75 0.40 10.17 5.23
C GLY A 75 0.35 11.53 4.53
N GLU A 76 1.29 11.78 3.63
CA GLU A 76 1.39 13.01 2.82
C GLU A 76 0.24 13.13 1.82
N LEU A 77 -0.14 12.04 1.16
CA LEU A 77 -1.25 12.04 0.20
C LEU A 77 -2.62 12.27 0.88
N GLY A 78 -2.75 12.01 2.18
CA GLY A 78 -4.01 12.13 2.90
C GLY A 78 -4.61 13.54 2.87
N PRO A 79 -3.88 14.59 3.29
CA PRO A 79 -4.29 15.99 3.15
C PRO A 79 -4.50 16.41 1.69
N GLU A 80 -3.61 15.99 0.77
CA GLU A 80 -3.73 16.30 -0.67
C GLU A 80 -5.07 15.82 -1.25
N VAL A 81 -5.49 14.60 -0.90
CA VAL A 81 -6.81 14.06 -1.29
C VAL A 81 -7.96 14.86 -0.71
N LEU A 82 -7.79 15.63 0.36
CA LEU A 82 -8.86 16.46 0.93
C LEU A 82 -8.89 17.88 0.37
N GLU A 83 -7.73 18.44 0.05
CA GLU A 83 -7.58 19.89 -0.12
C GLU A 83 -7.12 20.29 -1.54
N ASN A 84 -6.41 19.42 -2.26
CA ASN A 84 -5.79 19.79 -3.52
C ASN A 84 -6.83 19.95 -4.64
N PRO A 85 -6.93 21.10 -5.33
CA PRO A 85 -7.90 21.32 -6.40
C PRO A 85 -7.63 20.50 -7.68
N ASP A 86 -6.39 20.06 -7.90
CA ASP A 86 -6.00 19.19 -9.02
C ASP A 86 -6.27 17.71 -8.69
N LEU A 87 -7.53 17.30 -8.85
CA LEU A 87 -7.98 15.95 -8.54
C LEU A 87 -7.33 14.88 -9.42
N ASP A 88 -7.04 15.18 -10.68
CA ASP A 88 -6.35 14.27 -11.61
C ASP A 88 -4.89 14.07 -11.21
N GLY A 89 -4.22 15.13 -10.77
CA GLY A 89 -2.89 15.08 -10.19
C GLY A 89 -2.86 14.18 -8.96
N VAL A 90 -3.81 14.36 -8.03
CA VAL A 90 -3.96 13.50 -6.85
C VAL A 90 -4.24 12.06 -7.24
N ARG A 91 -5.15 11.81 -8.19
CA ARG A 91 -5.46 10.47 -8.70
C ARG A 91 -4.20 9.79 -9.23
N THR A 92 -3.44 10.49 -10.07
CA THR A 92 -2.20 9.97 -10.66
C THR A 92 -1.16 9.63 -9.60
N GLN A 93 -0.99 10.48 -8.59
CA GLN A 93 -0.10 10.22 -7.46
C GLN A 93 -0.56 9.00 -6.65
N GLY A 94 -1.87 8.89 -6.38
CA GLY A 94 -2.46 7.74 -5.69
C GLY A 94 -2.27 6.42 -6.43
N LEU A 95 -2.45 6.40 -7.74
CA LEU A 95 -2.24 5.20 -8.57
C LEU A 95 -0.76 4.77 -8.57
N ARG A 96 0.18 5.71 -8.69
CA ARG A 96 1.62 5.41 -8.60
C ARG A 96 1.99 4.85 -7.24
N LEU A 97 1.49 5.45 -6.16
CA LEU A 97 1.70 4.95 -4.80
C LEU A 97 1.14 3.53 -4.65
N LEU A 98 -0.02 3.24 -5.21
CA LEU A 98 -0.61 1.90 -5.20
C LEU A 98 0.28 0.87 -5.91
N THR A 99 0.84 1.23 -7.07
CA THR A 99 1.80 0.38 -7.79
C THR A 99 3.05 0.09 -6.95
N ASP A 100 3.60 1.11 -6.30
CA ASP A 100 4.79 0.94 -5.43
C ASP A 100 4.50 0.02 -4.23
N ILE A 101 3.32 0.14 -3.62
CA ILE A 101 2.88 -0.73 -2.52
C ILE A 101 2.70 -2.17 -3.01
N ASN A 102 2.10 -2.36 -4.19
CA ASN A 102 1.94 -3.69 -4.77
C ASN A 102 3.28 -4.36 -5.03
N HIS A 103 4.25 -3.62 -5.59
CA HIS A 103 5.61 -4.13 -5.81
C HIS A 103 6.32 -4.50 -4.50
N HIS A 104 6.16 -3.68 -3.46
CA HIS A 104 6.72 -3.97 -2.14
C HIS A 104 6.15 -5.28 -1.56
N LEU A 105 4.82 -5.45 -1.60
CA LEU A 105 4.16 -6.66 -1.11
C LEU A 105 4.52 -7.91 -1.93
N GLN A 106 4.62 -7.78 -3.26
CA GLN A 106 5.08 -8.87 -4.11
C GLN A 106 6.50 -9.30 -3.75
N ARG A 107 7.42 -8.35 -3.60
CA ARG A 107 8.81 -8.62 -3.21
C ARG A 107 8.90 -9.34 -1.87
N LEU A 108 8.06 -8.97 -0.90
CA LEU A 108 8.01 -9.66 0.39
C LEU A 108 7.52 -11.11 0.26
N HIS A 109 6.48 -11.32 -0.54
CA HIS A 109 5.97 -12.67 -0.82
C HIS A 109 7.03 -13.54 -1.52
N ASP A 110 7.74 -12.99 -2.52
CA ASP A 110 8.80 -13.69 -3.24
C ASP A 110 9.95 -14.08 -2.29
N LEU A 111 10.37 -13.16 -1.42
CA LEU A 111 11.41 -13.43 -0.41
C LEU A 111 11.01 -14.54 0.56
N ALA A 112 9.75 -14.59 0.98
CA ALA A 112 9.26 -15.65 1.87
C ALA A 112 9.24 -17.02 1.17
N TYR A 113 8.99 -17.05 -0.14
CA TYR A 113 9.00 -18.29 -0.91
C TYR A 113 10.43 -18.81 -1.15
N ASP A 114 11.35 -17.92 -1.50
CA ASP A 114 12.78 -18.25 -1.66
C ASP A 114 13.37 -18.87 -0.38
N ASP A 115 12.93 -18.43 0.80
CA ASP A 115 13.41 -18.93 2.09
C ASP A 115 12.93 -20.36 2.38
N VAL A 116 11.65 -20.65 2.10
CA VAL A 116 11.06 -21.99 2.24
C VAL A 116 11.71 -22.99 1.27
N GLU A 117 12.02 -22.58 0.04
CA GLU A 117 12.70 -23.44 -0.94
C GLU A 117 14.12 -23.81 -0.49
N LEU A 118 14.85 -22.86 0.12
CA LEU A 118 16.19 -23.10 0.68
C LEU A 118 16.17 -24.03 1.91
N GLU A 119 15.17 -23.92 2.78
CA GLU A 119 15.06 -24.74 3.99
C GLU A 119 14.65 -26.19 3.68
N LEU A 120 13.83 -26.40 2.64
CA LEU A 120 13.42 -27.74 2.18
C LEU A 120 14.48 -28.44 1.31
N GLY A 121 15.35 -27.69 0.63
CA GLY A 121 16.41 -28.22 -0.23
C GLY A 121 17.68 -28.70 0.49
N GLY A 122 17.78 -28.52 1.82
CA GLY A 122 18.94 -28.92 2.63
C GLY A 122 18.91 -30.36 3.19
N SER A 123 17.95 -31.18 2.77
CA SER A 123 17.74 -32.54 3.27
C SER A 123 18.07 -33.63 2.23
N GLU A 124 19.29 -33.62 1.68
CA GLU A 124 19.86 -34.76 0.94
C GLU A 124 21.32 -35.03 1.35
#